data_AF-A0A356AMZ5-F1
#
_entry.id   AF-A0A356AMZ5-F1
#
_cell.length_a   1.000
_cell.length_b   1.000
_cell.length_c   1.000
_cell.angle_alpha   90.00
_cell.angle_beta   90.00
_cell.angle_gamma   90.00
#
_symmetry.space_group_name_H-M   'P 1'
#
loop_
_entity.id
_entity.type
_entity.pdbx_description
1 polymer ?
#
loop_
_entity_poly.entity_id
_entity_poly.type
_entity_poly.pdbx_seq_one_letter_code
_entity_poly.pdbx_strand_id
1 'polypeptide(L)'
;MPHIQFDERFSEQDFRRLIRAISNDVINWKSIRTIMDNGGVTYADTSVLIHQKPEEVPEVNGCKFITGSNLCINLKRPERTFPFYNPPGARGEDTFLSTLLGERTVLRVPCYTFHDGFSAYHHLLDGVLPIRLNAIGTDSGKIVSRFYRACVGWVRYKPLLLYITDRDGYDASIRRMTAALDDVLPKVCDHFQKKEFQKLSAELAHYDKNVKKHYAQFLHVQKVWKALLSRLETL
;
A
#
# COMPACT_ATOMS: atom_id res chain seq x y z
N MET A 1 -5.99 -8.76 -4.60
CA MET A 1 -6.72 -7.97 -5.62
C MET A 1 -7.71 -8.89 -6.30
N PRO A 2 -8.92 -8.43 -6.67
CA PRO A 2 -9.81 -9.23 -7.51
C PRO A 2 -9.21 -9.38 -8.91
N HIS A 3 -9.49 -10.51 -9.57
CA HIS A 3 -9.32 -10.60 -11.02
C HIS A 3 -10.45 -9.79 -11.70
N ILE A 4 -10.11 -8.80 -12.52
CA ILE A 4 -11.08 -7.90 -13.15
C ILE A 4 -11.22 -8.29 -14.62
N GLN A 5 -12.47 -8.50 -15.07
CA GLN A 5 -12.78 -8.64 -16.49
C GLN A 5 -13.06 -7.27 -17.07
N PHE A 6 -12.31 -6.86 -18.09
CA PHE A 6 -12.52 -5.56 -18.75
C PHE A 6 -13.53 -5.69 -19.88
N ASP A 7 -14.32 -4.65 -20.09
CA ASP A 7 -15.32 -4.54 -21.15
C ASP A 7 -15.33 -3.14 -21.77
N GLU A 8 -16.28 -2.87 -22.68
CA GLU A 8 -16.41 -1.57 -23.33
C GLU A 8 -16.82 -0.44 -22.36
N ARG A 9 -17.39 -0.78 -21.20
CA ARG A 9 -17.84 0.20 -20.18
C ARG A 9 -16.76 0.48 -19.14
N PHE A 10 -15.85 -0.47 -18.92
CA PHE A 10 -14.73 -0.36 -18.00
C PHE A 10 -13.48 -1.06 -18.55
N SER A 11 -12.58 -0.25 -19.13
CA SER A 11 -11.37 -0.73 -19.78
C SER A 11 -10.20 -0.91 -18.79
N GLU A 12 -9.17 -1.65 -19.22
CA GLU A 12 -7.89 -1.71 -18.48
C GLU A 12 -7.27 -0.32 -18.27
N GLN A 13 -7.47 0.59 -19.24
CA GLN A 13 -6.99 1.96 -19.13
C GLN A 13 -7.72 2.74 -18.04
N ASP A 14 -9.03 2.55 -17.89
CA ASP A 14 -9.82 3.14 -16.80
C ASP A 14 -9.32 2.61 -15.45
N PHE A 15 -9.15 1.29 -15.32
CA PHE A 15 -8.64 0.72 -14.08
C PHE A 15 -7.23 1.22 -13.75
N ARG A 16 -6.35 1.33 -14.75
CA ARG A 16 -5.02 1.93 -14.59
C ARG A 16 -5.09 3.38 -14.14
N ARG A 17 -6.04 4.18 -14.62
CA ARG A 17 -6.26 5.56 -14.16
C ARG A 17 -6.66 5.59 -12.70
N LEU A 18 -7.62 4.76 -12.29
CA LEU A 18 -8.01 4.63 -10.88
C LEU A 18 -6.80 4.31 -10.00
N ILE A 19 -6.08 3.24 -10.34
CA ILE A 19 -4.92 2.80 -9.57
C ILE A 19 -3.89 3.91 -9.47
N ARG A 20 -3.49 4.54 -10.58
CA ARG A 20 -2.52 5.64 -10.55
C ARG A 20 -2.98 6.84 -9.71
N ALA A 21 -4.27 7.13 -9.67
CA ALA A 21 -4.81 8.21 -8.86
C ALA A 21 -4.70 7.90 -7.36
N ILE A 22 -4.93 6.65 -6.95
CA ILE A 22 -5.04 6.30 -5.53
C ILE A 22 -3.79 5.62 -4.94
N SER A 23 -2.88 5.11 -5.78
CA SER A 23 -1.79 4.23 -5.38
C SER A 23 -0.44 4.95 -5.23
N ASN A 24 0.59 4.28 -4.69
CA ASN A 24 1.92 4.83 -4.40
C ASN A 24 3.06 3.92 -4.89
N ASP A 25 4.32 4.22 -4.53
CA ASP A 25 5.49 3.45 -4.97
C ASP A 25 5.45 1.98 -4.51
N VAL A 26 4.74 1.70 -3.41
CA VAL A 26 4.55 0.31 -2.92
C VAL A 26 3.55 -0.45 -3.78
N ILE A 27 2.50 0.24 -4.23
CA ILE A 27 1.40 -0.31 -5.01
C ILE A 27 1.34 0.42 -6.34
N ASN A 28 2.08 -0.05 -7.34
CA ASN A 28 2.03 0.55 -8.69
C ASN A 28 1.28 -0.38 -9.66
N TRP A 29 0.91 0.18 -10.82
CA TRP A 29 0.19 -0.57 -11.86
C TRP A 29 0.86 -1.88 -12.26
N LYS A 30 2.20 -1.89 -12.35
CA LYS A 30 2.97 -3.09 -12.73
C LYS A 30 2.79 -4.18 -11.68
N SER A 31 2.93 -3.85 -10.40
CA SER A 31 2.70 -4.79 -9.30
C SER A 31 1.26 -5.32 -9.26
N ILE A 32 0.26 -4.45 -9.45
CA ILE A 32 -1.15 -4.87 -9.47
C ILE A 32 -1.44 -5.80 -10.64
N ARG A 33 -0.93 -5.48 -11.83
CA ARG A 33 -1.09 -6.31 -13.03
C ARG A 33 -0.50 -7.71 -12.80
N THR A 34 0.73 -7.80 -12.29
CA THR A 34 1.34 -9.10 -11.95
C THR A 34 0.51 -9.90 -10.96
N ILE A 35 -0.09 -9.26 -9.95
CA ILE A 35 -0.95 -9.96 -8.98
C ILE A 35 -2.25 -10.46 -9.65
N MET A 36 -2.82 -9.68 -10.56
CA MET A 36 -4.03 -10.06 -11.31
C MET A 36 -3.77 -11.22 -12.27
N ASP A 37 -2.66 -11.17 -13.03
CA ASP A 37 -2.28 -12.20 -13.99
C ASP A 37 -2.05 -13.56 -13.30
N ASN A 38 -1.58 -13.54 -12.05
CA ASN A 38 -1.39 -14.74 -11.23
C ASN A 38 -2.66 -15.18 -10.47
N GLY A 39 -3.84 -14.60 -10.75
CA GLY A 39 -5.10 -14.99 -10.09
C GLY A 39 -5.15 -14.70 -8.58
N GLY A 40 -4.21 -13.90 -8.05
CA GLY A 40 -4.12 -13.53 -6.65
C GLY A 40 -3.36 -14.50 -5.73
N VAL A 41 -2.82 -15.62 -6.24
CA VAL A 41 -1.99 -16.58 -5.48
C VAL A 41 -0.81 -17.02 -6.34
N THR A 42 0.41 -17.04 -5.80
CA THR A 42 1.63 -17.44 -6.53
C THR A 42 2.33 -18.58 -5.82
N TYR A 43 2.96 -19.49 -6.58
CA TYR A 43 3.89 -20.47 -6.04
C TYR A 43 5.23 -19.79 -5.68
N ALA A 44 5.96 -20.41 -4.76
CA ALA A 44 7.30 -19.98 -4.43
C ALA A 44 8.22 -20.11 -5.66
N ASP A 45 8.89 -19.03 -6.02
CA ASP A 45 9.98 -18.96 -6.97
C ASP A 45 11.25 -19.54 -6.33
N THR A 46 11.73 -20.65 -6.89
CA THR A 46 12.93 -21.35 -6.41
C THR A 46 14.18 -20.50 -6.52
N SER A 47 14.23 -19.51 -7.41
CA SER A 47 15.36 -18.59 -7.51
C SER A 47 15.57 -17.75 -6.24
N VAL A 48 14.48 -17.40 -5.54
CA VAL A 48 14.49 -16.68 -4.25
C VAL A 48 15.06 -17.56 -3.14
N LEU A 49 14.82 -18.87 -3.19
CA LEU A 49 15.38 -19.85 -2.25
C LEU A 49 16.87 -20.10 -2.48
N ILE A 50 17.32 -20.01 -3.73
CA ILE A 50 18.71 -20.28 -4.15
C ILE A 50 19.60 -19.04 -3.95
N HIS A 51 19.10 -17.84 -4.25
CA HIS A 51 19.86 -16.59 -4.20
C HIS A 51 19.56 -15.81 -2.91
N GLN A 52 19.92 -16.38 -1.75
CA GLN A 52 19.65 -15.84 -0.41
C GLN A 52 20.45 -14.57 -0.03
N LYS A 53 20.88 -13.76 -1.00
CA LYS A 53 21.68 -12.57 -0.71
C LYS A 53 20.75 -11.40 -0.37
N PRO A 54 20.90 -10.78 0.81
CA PRO A 54 20.20 -9.53 1.11
C PRO A 54 20.65 -8.44 0.15
N GLU A 55 19.68 -7.66 -0.34
CA GLU A 55 19.93 -6.51 -1.21
C GLU A 55 19.58 -5.21 -0.48
N GLU A 56 20.40 -4.17 -0.64
CA GLU A 56 20.06 -2.86 -0.09
C GLU A 56 18.92 -2.23 -0.89
N VAL A 57 17.94 -1.70 -0.17
CA VAL A 57 16.81 -0.99 -0.78
C VAL A 57 17.22 0.46 -1.07
N PRO A 58 17.24 0.89 -2.35
CA PRO A 58 17.56 2.27 -2.68
C PRO A 58 16.46 3.21 -2.22
N GLU A 59 16.85 4.46 -1.98
CA GLU A 59 15.91 5.54 -1.78
C GLU A 59 15.42 6.06 -3.14
N VAL A 60 14.10 6.13 -3.31
CA VAL A 60 13.45 6.65 -4.51
C VAL A 60 12.36 7.61 -4.05
N ASN A 61 12.36 8.84 -4.58
CA ASN A 61 11.38 9.87 -4.23
C ASN A 61 11.21 10.10 -2.72
N GLY A 62 12.32 10.08 -1.96
CA GLY A 62 12.30 10.29 -0.51
C GLY A 62 11.77 9.10 0.29
N CYS A 63 11.67 7.90 -0.31
CA CYS A 63 11.16 6.69 0.33
C CYS A 63 12.08 5.49 0.10
N LYS A 64 12.26 4.63 1.10
CA LYS A 64 12.83 3.27 0.92
C LYS A 64 11.72 2.23 1.00
N PHE A 65 11.47 1.51 -0.10
CA PHE A 65 10.38 0.53 -0.17
C PHE A 65 10.48 -0.52 0.96
N ILE A 66 9.45 -0.54 1.81
CA ILE A 66 9.25 -1.52 2.88
C ILE A 66 7.79 -1.97 2.89
N THR A 67 7.53 -3.14 3.46
CA THR A 67 6.17 -3.68 3.64
C THR A 67 5.98 -4.10 5.10
N GLY A 68 4.88 -3.68 5.71
CA GLY A 68 4.65 -3.88 7.15
C GLY A 68 4.59 -5.35 7.63
N SER A 69 4.23 -6.31 6.77
CA SER A 69 4.00 -7.70 7.19
C SER A 69 5.27 -8.49 7.55
N ASN A 70 6.45 -8.05 7.10
CA ASN A 70 7.73 -8.77 7.28
C ASN A 70 8.87 -7.84 7.74
N LEU A 71 8.55 -6.78 8.49
CA LEU A 71 9.54 -5.79 8.91
C LEU A 71 10.27 -6.24 10.18
N CYS A 72 11.60 -6.40 10.11
CA CYS A 72 12.45 -6.58 11.28
C CYS A 72 13.17 -5.29 11.63
N ILE A 73 13.01 -4.81 12.87
CA ILE A 73 13.66 -3.60 13.37
C ILE A 73 14.71 -3.99 14.41
N ASN A 74 15.95 -3.57 14.19
CA ASN A 74 17.03 -3.80 15.15
C ASN A 74 16.93 -2.80 16.32
N LEU A 75 16.62 -3.32 17.51
CA LEU A 75 16.43 -2.52 18.73
C LEU A 75 17.70 -2.34 19.56
N LYS A 76 18.85 -2.91 19.17
CA LYS A 76 20.13 -2.75 19.91
C LYS A 76 20.59 -1.29 19.98
N ARG A 77 20.14 -0.49 19.02
CA ARG A 77 20.41 0.96 18.93
C ARG A 77 19.07 1.68 18.74
N PRO A 78 18.33 1.93 19.85
CA PRO A 78 16.99 2.52 19.81
C PRO A 78 16.91 3.87 19.10
N GLU A 79 17.99 4.64 19.08
CA GLU A 79 18.14 5.89 18.33
C GLU A 79 18.06 5.70 16.80
N ARG A 80 18.09 4.44 16.34
CA ARG A 80 17.88 4.07 14.94
C ARG A 80 16.43 3.88 14.56
N THR A 81 15.51 3.82 15.53
CA THR A 81 14.10 3.57 15.27
C THR A 81 13.33 4.87 15.08
N PHE A 82 12.18 4.74 14.42
CA PHE A 82 11.25 5.83 14.19
C PHE A 82 9.84 5.42 14.62
N PRO A 83 9.00 6.38 15.02
CA PRO A 83 7.63 6.08 15.40
C PRO A 83 6.78 5.80 14.16
N PHE A 84 5.83 4.87 14.28
CA PHE A 84 4.78 4.72 13.28
C PHE A 84 3.76 5.84 13.41
N TYR A 85 3.24 6.32 12.28
CA TYR A 85 2.20 7.32 12.22
C TYR A 85 1.25 7.02 11.08
N ASN A 86 -0.03 7.34 11.26
CA ASN A 86 -1.02 7.44 10.20
C ASN A 86 -1.93 8.64 10.46
N PRO A 87 -2.39 9.33 9.40
CA PRO A 87 -3.60 10.13 9.48
C PRO A 87 -4.76 9.28 10.05
N PRO A 88 -5.66 9.85 10.86
CA PRO A 88 -6.77 9.10 11.48
C PRO A 88 -7.54 8.30 10.43
N GLY A 89 -7.74 7.00 10.65
CA GLY A 89 -8.50 6.14 9.72
C GLY A 89 -7.81 5.80 8.39
N ALA A 90 -6.59 6.27 8.14
CA ALA A 90 -5.77 5.86 7.01
C ALA A 90 -4.98 4.58 7.33
N ARG A 91 -4.39 3.96 6.29
CA ARG A 91 -3.53 2.77 6.40
C ARG A 91 -2.29 2.92 5.52
N GLY A 92 -1.23 3.51 6.07
CA GLY A 92 0.05 3.71 5.38
C GLY A 92 1.22 3.76 6.36
N GLU A 93 1.19 2.96 7.43
CA GLU A 93 2.19 3.04 8.51
C GLU A 93 3.59 2.76 7.96
N ASP A 94 3.71 1.74 7.13
CA ASP A 94 4.95 1.35 6.44
C ASP A 94 5.41 2.43 5.44
N THR A 95 4.46 3.02 4.73
CA THR A 95 4.69 4.12 3.80
C THR A 95 5.27 5.33 4.53
N PHE A 96 4.71 5.76 5.66
CA PHE A 96 5.25 6.89 6.40
C PHE A 96 6.58 6.57 7.08
N LEU A 97 6.73 5.36 7.61
CA LEU A 97 8.03 4.92 8.12
C LEU A 97 9.08 4.97 7.02
N SER A 98 8.75 4.58 5.78
CA SER A 98 9.68 4.57 4.65
C SER A 98 10.30 5.94 4.35
N THR A 99 9.56 7.03 4.63
CA THR A 99 10.04 8.42 4.45
C THR A 99 11.09 8.84 5.45
N LEU A 100 11.26 8.08 6.54
CA LEU A 100 12.20 8.39 7.62
C LEU A 100 13.51 7.61 7.51
N LEU A 101 13.62 6.70 6.53
CA LEU A 101 14.71 5.73 6.43
C LEU A 101 15.86 6.18 5.52
N GLY A 102 15.89 7.41 5.03
CA GLY A 102 16.93 7.88 4.09
C GLY A 102 18.35 7.60 4.58
N GLU A 103 18.63 7.98 5.83
CA GLU A 103 19.93 7.77 6.50
C GLU A 103 20.11 6.36 7.10
N ARG A 104 19.22 5.40 6.79
CA ARG A 104 19.28 4.03 7.34
C ARG A 104 19.56 3.01 6.24
N THR A 105 20.45 2.05 6.50
CA THR A 105 20.57 0.86 5.66
C THR A 105 19.32 0.00 5.83
N VAL A 106 18.60 -0.22 4.72
CA VAL A 106 17.43 -1.09 4.68
C VAL A 106 17.79 -2.27 3.79
N LEU A 107 17.69 -3.49 4.32
CA LEU A 107 18.00 -4.71 3.58
C LEU A 107 16.70 -5.46 3.25
N ARG A 108 16.52 -5.78 1.97
CA ARG A 108 15.52 -6.74 1.51
C ARG A 108 16.11 -8.12 1.60
N VAL A 109 15.59 -8.92 2.52
CA VAL A 109 15.99 -10.32 2.68
C VAL A 109 15.01 -11.19 1.90
N PRO A 110 15.45 -12.00 0.93
CA PRO A 110 14.58 -12.92 0.21
C PRO A 110 14.10 -14.03 1.16
N CYS A 111 12.85 -13.92 1.61
CA CYS A 111 12.21 -14.94 2.44
C CYS A 111 10.77 -15.18 1.99
N TYR A 112 10.33 -16.43 2.10
CA TYR A 112 8.91 -16.77 2.00
C TYR A 112 8.27 -16.70 3.38
N THR A 113 7.25 -15.87 3.51
CA THR A 113 6.33 -15.92 4.64
C THR A 113 4.97 -16.43 4.18
N PHE A 114 4.47 -17.41 4.92
CA PHE A 114 3.18 -18.03 4.66
C PHE A 114 2.06 -17.13 5.18
N HIS A 115 1.17 -16.68 4.30
CA HIS A 115 0.02 -15.82 4.67
C HIS A 115 -1.32 -16.49 4.30
N ASP A 116 -2.03 -15.97 3.30
CA ASP A 116 -3.44 -16.30 3.06
C ASP A 116 -3.67 -17.63 2.30
N GLY A 117 -2.65 -18.19 1.65
CA GLY A 117 -2.79 -19.39 0.80
C GLY A 117 -3.23 -20.64 1.56
N PHE A 118 -2.69 -20.89 2.75
CA PHE A 118 -3.10 -22.03 3.58
C PHE A 118 -4.53 -21.92 4.11
N SER A 119 -5.00 -20.70 4.35
CA SER A 119 -6.39 -20.42 4.74
C SER A 119 -7.37 -20.61 3.59
N ALA A 120 -6.92 -20.57 2.33
CA ALA A 120 -7.75 -20.80 1.15
C ALA A 120 -7.71 -22.26 0.66
N TYR A 121 -6.62 -23.00 0.96
CA TYR A 121 -6.42 -24.40 0.58
C TYR A 121 -6.11 -25.23 1.83
N HIS A 122 -7.15 -25.51 2.63
CA HIS A 122 -7.01 -26.24 3.89
C HIS A 122 -6.36 -27.63 3.72
N HIS A 123 -6.54 -28.27 2.56
CA HIS A 123 -5.97 -29.59 2.26
C HIS A 123 -4.50 -29.57 1.79
N LEU A 124 -3.86 -28.39 1.69
CA LEU A 124 -2.41 -28.32 1.42
C LEU A 124 -1.62 -29.04 2.51
N LEU A 125 -2.08 -28.99 3.76
CA LEU A 125 -1.45 -29.67 4.89
C LEU A 125 -1.64 -31.19 4.86
N ASP A 126 -2.62 -31.68 4.08
CA ASP A 126 -2.91 -33.10 3.90
C ASP A 126 -2.14 -33.70 2.70
N GLY A 127 -1.23 -32.95 2.08
CA GLY A 127 -0.42 -33.38 0.94
C GLY A 127 -1.10 -33.25 -0.43
N VAL A 128 -2.28 -32.63 -0.49
CA VAL A 128 -3.00 -32.40 -1.76
C VAL A 128 -2.57 -31.07 -2.36
N LEU A 129 -1.75 -31.12 -3.41
CA LEU A 129 -1.37 -29.95 -4.19
C LEU A 129 -2.44 -29.66 -5.26
N PRO A 130 -3.05 -28.46 -5.27
CA PRO A 130 -4.01 -28.11 -6.32
C PRO A 130 -3.32 -28.05 -7.68
N ILE A 131 -3.92 -28.71 -8.69
CA ILE A 131 -3.43 -28.72 -10.08
C ILE A 131 -3.56 -27.32 -10.72
N ARG A 132 -4.52 -26.52 -10.24
CA ARG A 132 -4.70 -25.10 -10.59
C ARG A 132 -5.15 -24.33 -9.35
N LEU A 133 -4.56 -23.14 -9.13
CA LEU A 133 -5.03 -22.22 -8.11
C LEU A 133 -6.33 -21.57 -8.60
N ASN A 134 -7.39 -21.62 -7.79
CA ASN A 134 -8.66 -20.95 -8.07
C ASN A 134 -8.43 -19.44 -8.05
N ALA A 135 -8.80 -18.76 -9.14
CA ALA A 135 -8.77 -17.31 -9.20
C ALA A 135 -9.74 -16.71 -8.18
N ILE A 136 -9.31 -15.66 -7.49
CA ILE A 136 -10.17 -14.86 -6.61
C ILE A 136 -11.08 -14.00 -7.51
N GLY A 137 -12.23 -14.56 -7.92
CA GLY A 137 -13.21 -13.91 -8.80
C GLY A 137 -13.97 -12.76 -8.13
N THR A 138 -14.46 -11.81 -8.94
CA THR A 138 -15.28 -10.67 -8.49
C THR A 138 -16.67 -11.04 -8.00
N ASP A 139 -17.09 -12.30 -8.20
CA ASP A 139 -18.46 -12.78 -7.99
C ASP A 139 -18.87 -12.82 -6.51
N SER A 140 -17.94 -12.59 -5.58
CA SER A 140 -18.28 -12.40 -4.17
C SER A 140 -18.27 -10.92 -3.78
N GLY A 141 -19.41 -10.42 -3.31
CA GLY A 141 -19.51 -9.07 -2.73
C GLY A 141 -18.53 -8.81 -1.57
N LYS A 142 -18.02 -9.88 -0.93
CA LYS A 142 -16.95 -9.82 0.08
C LYS A 142 -15.62 -9.36 -0.51
N ILE A 143 -15.23 -9.88 -1.68
CA ILE A 143 -13.97 -9.51 -2.37
C ILE A 143 -14.04 -8.05 -2.83
N VAL A 144 -15.15 -7.65 -3.46
CA VAL A 144 -15.38 -6.25 -3.87
C VAL A 144 -15.35 -5.30 -2.67
N SER A 145 -15.94 -5.70 -1.54
CA SER A 145 -15.90 -4.91 -0.31
C SER A 145 -14.50 -4.81 0.29
N ARG A 146 -13.69 -5.88 0.26
CA ARG A 146 -12.27 -5.83 0.67
C ARG A 146 -11.48 -4.90 -0.24
N PHE A 147 -11.73 -4.96 -1.56
CA PHE A 147 -11.08 -4.06 -2.51
C PHE A 147 -11.43 -2.60 -2.26
N TYR A 148 -12.72 -2.28 -2.13
CA TYR A 148 -13.19 -0.94 -1.78
C TYR A 148 -12.51 -0.40 -0.51
N ARG A 149 -12.44 -1.20 0.57
CA ARG A 149 -11.77 -0.82 1.82
C ARG A 149 -10.28 -0.55 1.62
N ALA A 150 -9.60 -1.29 0.74
CA ALA A 150 -8.21 -1.04 0.39
C ALA A 150 -8.07 0.30 -0.35
N CYS A 151 -8.91 0.57 -1.35
CA CYS A 151 -8.92 1.85 -2.05
C CYS A 151 -9.15 3.04 -1.11
N VAL A 152 -10.08 2.92 -0.16
CA VAL A 152 -10.30 3.93 0.88
C VAL A 152 -9.01 4.14 1.68
N GLY A 153 -8.38 3.06 2.16
CA GLY A 153 -7.11 3.15 2.87
C GLY A 153 -6.03 3.90 2.10
N TRP A 154 -5.89 3.62 0.80
CA TRP A 154 -4.90 4.24 -0.09
C TRP A 154 -5.16 5.72 -0.34
N VAL A 155 -6.42 6.08 -0.66
CA VAL A 155 -6.81 7.48 -0.87
C VAL A 155 -6.54 8.34 0.36
N ARG A 156 -6.78 7.80 1.56
CA ARG A 156 -6.65 8.56 2.82
C ARG A 156 -5.22 8.98 3.14
N TYR A 157 -4.22 8.13 2.93
CA TYR A 157 -2.84 8.50 3.26
C TYR A 157 -2.15 9.30 2.15
N LYS A 158 -2.61 9.17 0.90
CA LYS A 158 -1.93 9.72 -0.29
C LYS A 158 -1.67 11.23 -0.23
N PRO A 159 -2.59 12.09 0.23
CA PRO A 159 -2.31 13.52 0.40
C PRO A 159 -1.11 13.78 1.31
N LEU A 160 -1.05 13.14 2.48
CA LEU A 160 0.08 13.36 3.38
C LEU A 160 1.40 12.85 2.76
N LEU A 161 1.38 11.70 2.09
CA LEU A 161 2.57 11.19 1.41
C LEU A 161 3.11 12.19 0.39
N LEU A 162 2.27 12.67 -0.52
CA LEU A 162 2.66 13.67 -1.52
C LEU A 162 3.17 14.95 -0.86
N TYR A 163 2.50 15.40 0.20
CA TYR A 163 2.90 16.60 0.90
C TYR A 163 4.31 16.44 1.51
N ILE A 164 4.68 15.25 1.99
CA ILE A 164 6.01 14.94 2.51
C ILE A 164 7.07 14.86 1.40
N THR A 165 6.77 14.16 0.30
CA THR A 165 7.79 13.79 -0.70
C THR A 165 7.90 14.74 -1.90
N ASP A 166 6.83 15.45 -2.23
CA ASP A 166 6.75 16.39 -3.36
C ASP A 166 5.85 17.58 -2.99
N ARG A 167 6.37 18.42 -2.09
CA ARG A 167 5.65 19.59 -1.58
C ARG A 167 5.30 20.59 -2.68
N ASP A 168 6.21 20.82 -3.62
CA ASP A 168 6.06 21.81 -4.69
C ASP A 168 5.06 21.33 -5.75
N GLY A 169 5.06 20.03 -6.07
CA GLY A 169 4.11 19.42 -6.99
C GLY A 169 2.76 19.03 -6.36
N TYR A 170 2.58 19.22 -5.05
CA TYR A 170 1.44 18.74 -4.28
C TYR A 170 0.09 19.13 -4.89
N ASP A 171 -0.16 20.44 -5.08
CA ASP A 171 -1.45 20.93 -5.56
C ASP A 171 -1.77 20.43 -6.98
N ALA A 172 -0.75 20.34 -7.83
CA ALA A 172 -0.90 19.80 -9.18
C ALA A 172 -1.24 18.29 -9.15
N SER A 173 -0.60 17.54 -8.25
CA SER A 173 -0.88 16.13 -8.04
C SER A 173 -2.30 15.87 -7.53
N ILE A 174 -2.77 16.64 -6.52
CA ILE A 174 -4.14 16.54 -6.02
C ILE A 174 -5.15 16.86 -7.12
N ARG A 175 -4.97 17.93 -7.89
CA ARG A 175 -5.87 18.26 -9.01
C ARG A 175 -5.96 17.14 -10.04
N ARG A 176 -4.83 16.52 -10.40
CA ARG A 176 -4.80 15.37 -11.33
C ARG A 176 -5.52 14.17 -10.75
N MET A 177 -5.33 13.87 -9.46
CA MET A 177 -6.02 12.77 -8.79
C MET A 177 -7.53 12.99 -8.77
N THR A 178 -7.99 14.19 -8.40
CA THR A 178 -9.41 14.54 -8.39
C THR A 178 -10.03 14.38 -9.78
N ALA A 179 -9.42 14.94 -10.82
CA ALA A 179 -9.92 14.81 -12.20
C ALA A 179 -9.98 13.35 -12.67
N ALA A 180 -8.97 12.54 -12.31
CA ALA A 180 -8.96 11.13 -12.64
C ALA A 180 -10.06 10.34 -11.91
N LEU A 181 -10.32 10.66 -10.63
CA LEU A 181 -11.40 10.05 -9.87
C LEU A 181 -12.78 10.44 -10.42
N ASP A 182 -12.99 11.71 -10.78
CA ASP A 182 -14.26 12.17 -11.32
C ASP A 182 -14.61 11.49 -12.66
N ASP A 183 -13.61 11.22 -13.51
CA ASP A 183 -13.78 10.48 -14.77
C ASP A 183 -14.06 8.98 -14.54
N VAL A 184 -13.33 8.35 -13.61
CA VAL A 184 -13.30 6.88 -13.51
C VAL A 184 -14.32 6.30 -12.52
N LEU A 185 -14.66 7.01 -11.44
CA LEU A 185 -15.50 6.46 -10.37
C LEU A 185 -16.92 6.07 -10.82
N PRO A 186 -17.60 6.79 -11.73
CA PRO A 186 -18.88 6.33 -12.26
C PRO A 186 -18.77 4.95 -12.92
N LYS A 187 -17.76 4.75 -13.77
CA LYS A 187 -17.50 3.47 -14.46
C LYS A 187 -17.18 2.35 -13.46
N VAL A 188 -16.41 2.66 -12.42
CA VAL A 188 -16.07 1.71 -11.34
C VAL A 188 -17.31 1.32 -10.55
N CYS A 189 -18.17 2.28 -10.22
CA CYS A 189 -19.43 2.01 -9.50
C CYS A 189 -20.35 1.10 -10.31
N ASP A 190 -20.45 1.35 -11.62
CA ASP A 190 -21.25 0.55 -12.54
C ASP A 190 -20.65 -0.85 -12.73
N HIS A 191 -19.33 -0.96 -12.92
CA HIS A 191 -18.66 -2.25 -13.11
C HIS A 191 -18.79 -3.15 -11.87
N PHE A 192 -18.52 -2.61 -10.68
CA PHE A 192 -18.59 -3.39 -9.43
C PHE A 192 -19.98 -3.41 -8.78
N GLN A 193 -20.97 -2.75 -9.39
CA GLN A 193 -22.32 -2.57 -8.84
C GLN A 193 -22.30 -2.05 -7.39
N LYS A 194 -21.38 -1.13 -7.09
CA LYS A 194 -21.09 -0.65 -5.73
C LYS A 194 -20.91 0.86 -5.69
N LYS A 195 -22.00 1.57 -5.40
CA LYS A 195 -22.03 3.05 -5.37
C LYS A 195 -21.10 3.67 -4.33
N GLU A 196 -20.69 2.90 -3.31
CA GLU A 196 -19.79 3.40 -2.28
C GLU A 196 -18.41 3.80 -2.83
N PHE A 197 -17.97 3.29 -3.99
CA PHE A 197 -16.74 3.75 -4.64
C PHE A 197 -16.76 5.26 -4.91
N GLN A 198 -17.93 5.87 -5.12
CA GLN A 198 -18.05 7.33 -5.28
C GLN A 198 -17.55 8.11 -4.06
N LYS A 199 -17.54 7.50 -2.87
CA LYS A 199 -17.02 8.13 -1.64
C LYS A 199 -15.52 8.39 -1.69
N LEU A 200 -14.78 7.75 -2.60
CA LEU A 200 -13.33 7.96 -2.72
C LEU A 200 -12.98 9.43 -3.03
N SER A 201 -13.76 10.14 -3.85
CA SER A 201 -13.54 11.58 -4.08
C SER A 201 -13.72 12.40 -2.79
N ALA A 202 -14.74 12.08 -1.99
CA ALA A 202 -14.98 12.75 -0.72
C ALA A 202 -13.89 12.47 0.32
N GLU A 203 -13.38 11.24 0.37
CA GLU A 203 -12.22 10.88 1.18
C GLU A 203 -10.97 11.65 0.74
N LEU A 204 -10.68 11.72 -0.56
CA LEU A 204 -9.53 12.49 -1.06
C LEU A 204 -9.60 13.96 -0.61
N ALA A 205 -10.75 14.61 -0.84
CA ALA A 205 -10.98 16.00 -0.47
C ALA A 205 -10.86 16.24 1.05
N HIS A 206 -11.34 15.29 1.87
CA HIS A 206 -11.24 15.38 3.32
C HIS A 206 -9.78 15.37 3.80
N TYR A 207 -8.95 14.47 3.26
CA TYR A 207 -7.56 14.35 3.69
C TYR A 207 -6.65 15.42 3.10
N ASP A 208 -6.96 15.91 1.88
CA ASP A 208 -6.33 17.10 1.31
C ASP A 208 -6.56 18.33 2.19
N LYS A 209 -7.83 18.62 2.54
CA LYS A 209 -8.18 19.75 3.42
C LYS A 209 -7.43 19.72 4.76
N ASN A 210 -7.14 18.53 5.28
CA ASN A 210 -6.47 18.34 6.57
C ASN A 210 -4.96 18.05 6.45
N VAL A 211 -4.36 18.10 5.26
CA VAL A 211 -2.99 17.64 5.02
C VAL A 211 -1.95 18.35 5.89
N LYS A 212 -2.10 19.67 6.07
CA LYS A 212 -1.20 20.48 6.90
C LYS A 212 -1.27 20.07 8.37
N LYS A 213 -2.46 19.77 8.87
CA LYS A 213 -2.68 19.26 10.24
C LYS A 213 -2.05 17.89 10.41
N HIS A 214 -2.28 16.97 9.47
CA HIS A 214 -1.68 15.64 9.51
C HIS A 214 -0.15 15.71 9.46
N TYR A 215 0.42 16.61 8.65
CA TYR A 215 1.85 16.84 8.59
C TYR A 215 2.43 17.38 9.91
N ALA A 216 1.74 18.35 10.54
CA ALA A 216 2.14 18.84 11.86
C ALA A 216 2.13 17.73 12.93
N GLN A 217 1.12 16.85 12.90
CA GLN A 217 1.04 15.69 13.78
C GLN A 217 2.17 14.69 13.52
N PHE A 218 2.46 14.40 12.24
CA PHE A 218 3.57 13.54 11.84
C PHE A 218 4.91 14.04 12.38
N LEU A 219 5.20 15.34 12.25
CA LEU A 219 6.41 15.95 12.82
C LEU A 219 6.39 15.93 14.36
N HIS A 220 5.24 16.17 14.97
CA HIS A 220 5.10 16.16 16.43
C HIS A 220 5.41 14.78 17.01
N VAL A 221 4.90 13.71 16.41
CA VAL A 221 5.16 12.33 16.84
C VAL A 221 6.65 12.00 16.77
N GLN A 222 7.36 12.46 15.73
CA GLN A 222 8.83 12.31 15.66
C GLN A 222 9.55 13.07 16.78
N LYS A 223 9.11 14.29 17.10
CA LYS A 223 9.68 15.08 18.20
C LYS A 223 9.49 14.38 19.55
N VAL A 224 8.28 13.87 19.81
CA VAL A 224 7.98 13.11 21.04
C VAL A 224 8.82 11.84 21.11
N TRP A 225 8.95 11.10 20.00
CA TRP A 225 9.78 9.90 19.94
C TRP A 225 11.24 10.19 20.28
N LYS A 226 11.83 11.24 19.69
CA LYS A 226 13.19 11.67 20.01
C LYS A 226 13.35 12.01 21.51
N ALA A 227 12.40 12.75 22.07
CA ALA A 227 12.43 13.10 23.50
C ALA A 227 12.31 11.86 24.42
N LEU A 228 11.54 10.85 24.03
CA LEU A 228 11.44 9.58 24.75
C LEU A 228 12.77 8.83 24.71
N LEU A 229 13.39 8.72 23.54
CA LEU A 229 14.69 8.05 23.38
C LEU A 229 15.79 8.72 24.21
N SER A 230 15.88 10.05 24.19
CA SER A 230 16.88 10.78 25.00
C SER A 230 16.71 10.55 26.50
N ARG A 231 15.49 10.27 26.98
CA ARG A 231 15.26 9.93 28.40
C ARG A 231 15.67 8.50 28.75
N LEU A 232 15.60 7.57 27.78
CA LEU A 232 16.04 6.19 27.97
C LEU A 232 17.56 6.07 28.01
N GLU A 233 18.29 6.96 27.34
CA GLU A 233 19.76 7.01 27.38
C GLU A 233 20.31 7.57 28.72
N THR A 234 19.48 8.26 29.49
CA THR A 234 19.84 8.83 30.80
C THR A 234 19.52 7.94 32.01
N LEU A 235 18.99 6.74 31.78
CA LEU A 235 18.69 5.72 32.80
C LEU A 235 19.76 4.62 32.79
#